data_AF-F2NHR3-F1
#
_entry.id   AF-F2NHR3-F1
#
_cell.length_a   1.000
_cell.length_b   1.000
_cell.length_c   1.000
_cell.angle_alpha   90.00
_cell.angle_beta   90.00
_cell.angle_gamma   90.00
#
_symmetry.space_group_name_H-M   'P 1'
#
loop_
_entity.id
_entity.type
_entity.pdbx_description
1 polymer ?
#
loop_
_entity_poly.entity_id
_entity_poly.type
_entity_poly.pdbx_seq_one_letter_code
_entity_poly.pdbx_strand_id
1 'polypeptide(L)' 'MGGDPLGGGKSKEAALSGQDELILKVTKEIMVKFIEIGRISTTNFVETFKMVNETVRQSLKP' A
#
# COMPACT_ATOMS: atom_id res chain seq x y z
N MET A 1 43.28 14.05 -17.51
CA MET A 1 42.48 12.83 -17.67
C MET A 1 42.48 12.06 -16.36
N GLY A 2 41.51 12.33 -15.50
CA GLY A 2 41.20 11.51 -14.33
C GLY A 2 39.68 11.57 -14.22
N GLY A 3 39.00 10.57 -14.78
CA GLY A 3 37.55 10.52 -14.78
C GLY A 3 37.05 10.18 -13.39
N ASP A 4 36.18 11.01 -12.84
CA ASP A 4 35.38 10.67 -11.67
C ASP A 4 34.45 9.51 -12.01
N PRO A 5 34.45 8.38 -11.28
CA PRO A 5 33.43 7.37 -11.45
C PRO A 5 32.18 7.83 -10.70
N LEU A 6 31.19 8.31 -11.46
CA LEU A 6 29.82 8.49 -11.00
C LEU A 6 29.26 7.14 -10.53
N GLY A 7 29.27 6.94 -9.20
CA GLY A 7 28.62 5.83 -8.51
C GLY A 7 27.10 5.98 -8.61
N GLY A 8 26.53 5.54 -9.73
CA GLY A 8 25.09 5.37 -9.90
C GLY A 8 24.58 4.20 -9.06
N GLY A 9 24.29 4.47 -7.78
CA GLY A 9 23.53 3.57 -6.93
C GLY A 9 22.13 3.39 -7.50
N LYS A 10 21.93 2.34 -8.30
CA LYS A 10 20.58 1.90 -8.69
C LYS A 10 19.88 1.43 -7.41
N SER A 11 19.00 2.27 -6.87
CA SER A 11 18.01 1.84 -5.88
C SER A 11 17.24 0.67 -6.49
N LYS A 12 17.51 -0.56 -6.01
CA LYS A 12 16.66 -1.71 -6.28
C LYS A 12 15.24 -1.31 -5.89
N GLU A 13 14.32 -1.28 -6.84
CA GLU A 13 12.89 -1.34 -6.52
C GLU A 13 12.71 -2.53 -5.59
N ALA A 14 12.40 -2.25 -4.32
CA ALA A 14 12.16 -3.28 -3.34
C ALA A 14 10.91 -4.03 -3.78
N ALA A 15 11.06 -5.32 -4.10
CA ALA A 15 9.92 -6.18 -4.34
C ALA A 15 9.00 -6.12 -3.11
N LEU A 16 7.71 -5.91 -3.36
CA LEU A 16 6.67 -5.82 -2.35
C LEU A 16 6.67 -7.14 -1.54
N SER A 17 6.72 -7.06 -0.21
CA SER A 17 6.77 -8.27 0.63
C SER A 17 5.46 -9.07 0.53
N GLY A 18 5.51 -10.40 0.69
CA GLY A 18 4.29 -11.22 0.64
C GLY A 18 3.22 -10.80 1.66
N GLN A 19 3.65 -10.28 2.82
CA GLN A 19 2.74 -9.75 3.83
C GLN A 19 2.10 -8.43 3.39
N ASP A 20 2.87 -7.52 2.78
CA ASP A 20 2.32 -6.26 2.23
C ASP A 20 1.34 -6.56 1.09
N GLU A 21 1.60 -7.58 0.27
CA GLU A 21 0.70 -7.98 -0.83
C GLU A 21 -0.63 -8.50 -0.27
N LEU A 22 -0.58 -9.33 0.77
CA LEU A 22 -1.76 -9.84 1.46
C LEU A 22 -2.58 -8.69 2.06
N ILE A 23 -1.93 -7.75 2.76
CA ILE A 23 -2.58 -6.58 3.35
C ILE A 23 -3.30 -5.77 2.27
N LEU A 24 -2.67 -5.53 1.11
CA LEU A 24 -3.27 -4.78 0.02
C LEU A 24 -4.44 -5.52 -0.63
N LYS A 25 -4.35 -6.85 -0.82
CA LYS A 25 -5.47 -7.65 -1.35
C LYS A 25 -6.70 -7.57 -0.45
N VAL A 26 -6.52 -7.78 0.86
CA VAL A 26 -7.61 -7.73 1.84
C VAL A 26 -8.19 -6.31 1.93
N THR A 27 -7.32 -5.29 2.00
CA THR A 27 -7.74 -3.87 1.99
C THR A 27 -8.61 -3.57 0.77
N LYS A 28 -8.18 -4.04 -0.42
CA LYS A 28 -8.90 -3.84 -1.67
C LYS A 28 -10.28 -4.49 -1.67
N GLU A 29 -10.43 -5.69 -1.13
CA GLU A 29 -11.73 -6.38 -1.05
C GLU A 29 -12.72 -5.66 -0.11
N ILE A 30 -12.26 -5.20 1.05
CA ILE A 30 -13.09 -4.40 1.98
C ILE A 30 -13.53 -3.09 1.31
N MET A 31 -12.59 -2.41 0.64
CA MET A 31 -12.88 -1.14 -0.05
C MET A 31 -13.88 -1.34 -1.19
N VAL A 32 -13.73 -2.38 -2.01
CA VAL A 32 -14.70 -2.72 -3.05
C VAL A 32 -16.07 -2.98 -2.43
N LYS A 33 -16.14 -3.73 -1.32
CA LYS A 33 -17.41 -3.98 -0.62
C LYS A 33 -18.07 -2.68 -0.17
N PHE A 34 -17.32 -1.75 0.43
CA PHE A 34 -17.86 -0.45 0.86
C PHE A 34 -18.38 0.40 -0.30
N ILE A 35 -17.75 0.33 -1.47
CA ILE A 35 -18.22 0.99 -2.69
C ILE A 35 -19.53 0.36 -3.18
N GLU A 36 -19.61 -0.98 -3.25
CA GLU A 36 -20.80 -1.71 -3.68
C GLU A 36 -22.04 -1.38 -2.83
N ILE A 37 -21.87 -1.17 -1.52
CA ILE A 37 -22.96 -0.80 -0.60
C ILE A 37 -23.15 0.71 -0.44
N GLY A 38 -22.45 1.54 -1.23
CA GLY A 38 -22.62 2.99 -1.26
C GLY A 38 -22.11 3.73 -0.02
N ARG A 39 -21.11 3.19 0.71
CA ARG A 39 -20.53 3.80 1.92
C ARG A 39 -19.32 4.71 1.64
N ILE A 40 -18.83 4.72 0.41
CA ILE A 40 -17.64 5.48 0.00
C ILE A 40 -17.99 6.41 -1.17
N SER A 41 -17.53 7.65 -1.08
CA SER A 41 -17.51 8.65 -2.14
C SER A 41 -16.07 9.02 -2.48
N THR A 42 -15.87 9.82 -3.53
CA THR A 42 -14.55 10.33 -3.89
C THR A 42 -13.94 11.22 -2.80
N THR A 43 -14.77 11.85 -1.97
CA THR A 43 -14.35 12.78 -0.91
C THR A 43 -13.76 12.05 0.29
N ASN A 44 -14.29 10.87 0.64
CA ASN A 44 -13.87 10.10 1.82
C ASN A 44 -13.02 8.86 1.49
N PHE A 45 -12.72 8.61 0.21
CA PHE A 45 -11.97 7.45 -0.23
C PHE A 45 -10.59 7.36 0.42
N VAL A 46 -9.82 8.46 0.39
CA VAL A 46 -8.42 8.46 0.84
C VAL A 46 -8.31 8.18 2.34
N GLU A 47 -9.14 8.84 3.15
CA GLU A 47 -9.16 8.62 4.60
C GLU A 47 -9.63 7.20 4.95
N THR A 48 -10.65 6.70 4.27
CA THR A 48 -11.20 5.37 4.55
C THR A 48 -10.22 4.28 4.13
N PHE A 49 -9.58 4.41 2.96
CA PHE A 49 -8.54 3.48 2.52
C PHE A 49 -7.41 3.38 3.56
N LYS A 50 -6.90 4.53 4.04
CA LYS A 50 -5.84 4.56 5.06
C LYS A 50 -6.28 3.88 6.35
N MET A 51 -7.49 4.18 6.82
CA MET A 51 -8.05 3.58 8.03
C MET A 51 -8.19 2.06 7.90
N VAL A 52 -8.75 1.56 6.80
CA VAL A 52 -8.91 0.13 6.56
C VAL A 52 -7.54 -0.55 6.44
N ASN A 53 -6.61 0.04 5.68
CA ASN A 53 -5.28 -0.52 5.48
C ASN A 53 -4.50 -0.65 6.80
N GLU A 54 -4.53 0.39 7.64
CA GLU A 54 -3.90 0.35 8.95
C GLU A 54 -4.58 -0.66 9.87
N THR A 55 -5.92 -0.75 9.85
CA THR A 55 -6.68 -1.74 10.63
C THR A 55 -6.27 -3.17 10.27
N VAL A 56 -6.16 -3.48 8.96
CA VAL A 56 -5.70 -4.79 8.48
C VAL A 56 -4.25 -5.04 8.90
N ARG A 57 -3.37 -4.06 8.73
CA ARG A 57 -1.95 -4.17 9.15
C ARG A 57 -1.80 -4.40 10.65
N GLN A 58 -2.63 -3.76 11.48
CA GLN A 58 -2.64 -3.95 12.92
C GLN A 58 -3.17 -5.32 13.33
N SER A 59 -4.11 -5.88 12.57
CA SER A 59 -4.67 -7.22 12.85
C SER A 59 -3.66 -8.36 12.67
N LEU A 60 -2.51 -8.09 12.04
CA LEU A 60 -1.40 -9.02 11.86
C LEU A 60 -0.26 -8.83 12.88
N LYS A 61 -0.37 -7.83 13.77
CA LYS A 61 0.58 -7.65 14.88
C LYS A 61 0.21 -8.66 15.99
N PRO A 62 1.21 -9.31 16.63
CA PRO A 62 0.98 -10.29 17.69
C PRO A 62 0.39 -9.66 18.97
#